data_AF-A0A2E9NKE1-F1
#
_entry.id   AF-A0A2E9NKE1-F1
#
_cell.length_a   1.000
_cell.length_b   1.000
_cell.length_c   1.000
_cell.angle_alpha   90.00
_cell.angle_beta   90.00
_cell.angle_gamma   90.00
#
_symmetry.space_group_name_H-M   'P 1'
#
loop_
_entity.id
_entity.type
_entity.pdbx_description
1 polymer ?
#
loop_
_entity_poly.entity_id
_entity_poly.type
_entity_poly.pdbx_seq_one_letter_code
_entity_poly.pdbx_strand_id
1 'polypeptide(L)'
;MKSVIVHYQEIALKGGNRPWFIARLVRNLREVTADLGVAKVRALMGRIELVLEPTVDWAALADRLSRVFGAANFAQAGRVAGGDVDEIAAAVLADLGDRQPATFRVTARRADKRYPLTSPQVEREVGGRIKQAKGWAVNLSAPELTVRLEILTDETFYSFEKVRGAGGLPSGVSGRVACLLSGGIDSPVAAYRLMKRGCRVHFIHFHSYPILSKASQDKVREIAVLLTRSQLRSRLMMVAFGEIQRQVVLTVPPPLRVVIYRRLMLRIADRLARESRARALVTGEAVGQVASQTLENLAVINDVTRLPVLRPLIGLDKDEISDEAIRIGTYPISIIPDQDCCQLFTPKHPATRASVAQAEAAEAALPVEEIVERAVAEVVVEQFSFPPKRAVAPSTG
;
A
#
# COMPACT_ATOMS: atom_id res chain seq x y z
N MET A 1 2.73 -24.71 16.11
CA MET A 1 1.89 -24.02 15.08
C MET A 1 2.53 -23.99 13.69
N LYS A 2 1.87 -24.52 12.65
CA LYS A 2 2.43 -24.72 11.29
C LYS A 2 1.71 -23.94 10.18
N SER A 3 0.76 -23.08 10.52
CA SER A 3 -0.04 -22.34 9.54
C SER A 3 -0.12 -20.85 9.91
N VAL A 4 -0.45 -20.01 8.94
CA VAL A 4 -0.96 -18.66 9.17
C VAL A 4 -2.30 -18.54 8.47
N ILE A 5 -3.31 -18.08 9.21
CA ILE A 5 -4.63 -17.81 8.64
C ILE A 5 -4.76 -16.32 8.40
N VAL A 6 -5.02 -15.95 7.16
CA VAL A 6 -5.25 -14.58 6.70
C VAL A 6 -6.74 -14.41 6.38
N HIS A 7 -7.36 -13.43 7.03
CA HIS A 7 -8.74 -13.04 6.73
C HIS A 7 -8.79 -11.76 5.91
N TYR A 8 -9.77 -11.70 5.02
CA TYR A 8 -10.08 -10.53 4.21
C TYR A 8 -11.51 -10.06 4.50
N GLN A 9 -11.74 -8.75 4.50
CA GLN A 9 -13.06 -8.15 4.78
C GLN A 9 -13.69 -7.57 3.52
N GLU A 10 -13.08 -6.56 2.90
CA GLU A 10 -13.65 -5.88 1.71
C GLU A 10 -13.83 -6.80 0.50
N ILE A 11 -13.02 -7.86 0.40
CA ILE A 11 -13.14 -8.87 -0.66
C ILE A 11 -14.42 -9.70 -0.51
N ALA A 12 -14.87 -9.95 0.73
CA ALA A 12 -16.09 -10.72 0.99
C ALA A 12 -17.35 -10.00 0.47
N LEU A 13 -17.29 -8.66 0.36
CA LEU A 13 -18.36 -7.83 -0.18
C LEU A 13 -18.44 -7.87 -1.71
N LYS A 14 -17.44 -8.44 -2.39
CA LYS A 14 -17.47 -8.58 -3.85
C LYS A 14 -18.39 -9.76 -4.20
N GLY A 15 -19.33 -9.53 -5.11
CA GLY A 15 -20.24 -10.54 -5.66
C GLY A 15 -19.50 -11.52 -6.58
N GLY A 16 -19.91 -11.60 -7.85
CA GLY A 16 -19.33 -12.55 -8.83
C GLY A 16 -17.80 -12.47 -9.01
N ASN A 17 -17.19 -11.30 -8.77
CA ASN A 17 -15.75 -11.11 -8.95
C ASN A 17 -14.88 -11.64 -7.79
N ARG A 18 -15.49 -12.15 -6.72
CA ARG A 18 -14.77 -12.59 -5.51
C ARG A 18 -13.61 -13.57 -5.78
N PRO A 19 -13.76 -14.62 -6.61
CA PRO A 19 -12.67 -15.57 -6.88
C PRO A 19 -11.43 -14.89 -7.46
N TRP A 20 -11.61 -13.87 -8.29
CA TRP A 20 -10.51 -13.12 -8.89
C TRP A 20 -9.72 -12.29 -7.87
N PHE A 21 -10.42 -11.61 -6.94
CA PHE A 21 -9.77 -10.88 -5.84
C PHE A 21 -8.98 -11.83 -4.92
N ILE A 22 -9.56 -13.00 -4.58
CA ILE A 22 -8.89 -14.01 -3.75
C ILE A 22 -7.64 -14.54 -4.47
N ALA A 23 -7.76 -14.90 -5.75
CA ALA A 23 -6.63 -15.39 -6.54
C ALA A 23 -5.50 -14.34 -6.64
N ARG A 24 -5.86 -13.05 -6.71
CA ARG A 24 -4.87 -11.97 -6.68
C ARG A 24 -4.20 -11.84 -5.31
N LEU A 25 -4.95 -11.90 -4.22
CA LEU A 25 -4.38 -11.86 -2.86
C LEU A 25 -3.45 -13.05 -2.60
N VAL A 26 -3.86 -14.27 -2.98
CA VAL A 26 -3.03 -15.48 -2.87
C VAL A 26 -1.71 -15.30 -3.62
N ARG A 27 -1.75 -14.75 -4.84
CA ARG A 27 -0.53 -14.47 -5.61
C ARG A 27 0.38 -13.46 -4.91
N ASN A 28 -0.21 -12.37 -4.41
CA ASN A 28 0.56 -11.35 -3.71
C ASN A 28 1.19 -11.91 -2.43
N LEU A 29 0.45 -12.73 -1.66
CA LEU A 29 0.97 -13.43 -0.48
C LEU A 29 2.12 -14.36 -0.85
N ARG A 30 1.99 -15.17 -1.91
CA ARG A 30 3.07 -16.04 -2.39
C ARG A 30 4.33 -15.27 -2.75
N GLU A 31 4.18 -14.19 -3.52
CA GLU A 31 5.32 -13.38 -3.97
C GLU A 31 5.97 -12.65 -2.79
N VAL A 32 5.17 -12.07 -1.89
CA VAL A 32 5.71 -11.35 -0.74
C VAL A 32 6.44 -12.28 0.23
N THR A 33 6.02 -13.53 0.42
CA THR A 33 6.62 -14.45 1.39
C THR A 33 7.58 -15.47 0.77
N ALA A 34 8.01 -15.28 -0.47
CA ALA A 34 8.75 -16.29 -1.24
C ALA A 34 10.10 -16.72 -0.61
N ASP A 35 10.74 -15.81 0.12
CA ASP A 35 12.03 -15.99 0.83
C ASP A 35 11.87 -16.24 2.34
N LEU A 36 10.64 -16.50 2.83
CA LEU A 36 10.34 -16.67 4.26
C LEU A 36 9.82 -18.07 4.63
N GLY A 37 10.18 -19.11 3.87
CA GLY A 37 9.83 -20.50 4.22
C GLY A 37 8.32 -20.81 4.20
N VAL A 38 7.56 -20.14 3.33
CA VAL A 38 6.14 -20.45 3.11
C VAL A 38 6.00 -21.50 2.01
N ALA A 39 5.73 -22.75 2.40
CA ALA A 39 5.66 -23.88 1.48
C ALA A 39 4.45 -23.81 0.53
N LYS A 40 3.28 -23.41 1.04
CA LYS A 40 2.03 -23.35 0.26
C LYS A 40 1.16 -22.18 0.69
N VAL A 41 0.41 -21.63 -0.26
CA VAL A 41 -0.65 -20.63 0.01
C VAL A 41 -1.95 -21.11 -0.61
N ARG A 42 -2.94 -21.41 0.24
CA ARG A 42 -4.21 -22.07 -0.11
C ARG A 42 -5.38 -21.13 0.16
N ALA A 43 -6.25 -20.93 -0.82
CA ALA A 43 -7.54 -20.30 -0.56
C ALA A 43 -8.46 -21.33 0.08
N LEU A 44 -9.07 -20.96 1.21
CA LEU A 44 -10.05 -21.75 1.93
C LEU A 44 -11.36 -20.95 2.03
N MET A 45 -12.45 -21.58 2.50
CA MET A 45 -13.74 -20.90 2.62
C MET A 45 -13.65 -19.70 3.59
N GLY A 46 -13.63 -18.50 3.02
CA GLY A 46 -13.61 -17.23 3.74
C GLY A 46 -12.25 -16.81 4.32
N ARG A 47 -11.14 -17.49 3.97
CA ARG A 47 -9.79 -17.22 4.47
C ARG A 47 -8.71 -17.74 3.53
N ILE A 48 -7.46 -17.41 3.79
CA ILE A 48 -6.29 -17.96 3.09
C ILE A 48 -5.35 -18.56 4.13
N GLU A 49 -4.90 -19.79 3.91
CA GLU A 49 -3.87 -20.44 4.71
C GLU A 49 -2.51 -20.29 4.03
N LEU A 50 -1.50 -19.85 4.79
CA LEU A 50 -0.10 -20.04 4.45
C LEU A 50 0.42 -21.21 5.28
N VAL A 51 0.93 -22.25 4.62
CA VAL A 51 1.56 -23.40 5.27
C VAL A 51 3.04 -23.09 5.47
N LEU A 52 3.49 -23.18 6.71
CA LEU A 52 4.84 -22.80 7.13
C LEU A 52 5.78 -24.00 7.14
N GLU A 53 7.03 -23.77 6.74
CA GLU A 53 8.14 -24.67 7.04
C GLU A 53 8.54 -24.58 8.53
N PRO A 54 9.20 -25.62 9.10
CA PRO A 54 9.53 -25.64 10.53
C PRO A 54 10.42 -24.49 11.03
N THR A 55 11.24 -23.90 10.15
CA THR A 55 12.27 -22.91 10.50
C THR A 55 11.86 -21.47 10.19
N VAL A 56 10.56 -21.20 10.02
CA VAL A 56 10.06 -19.86 9.66
C VAL A 56 10.24 -18.88 10.83
N ASP A 57 10.88 -17.75 10.55
CA ASP A 57 10.87 -16.59 11.45
C ASP A 57 9.49 -15.90 11.41
N TRP A 58 8.72 -16.11 12.47
CA TRP A 58 7.40 -15.51 12.62
C TRP A 58 7.44 -13.98 12.65
N ALA A 59 8.46 -13.37 13.26
CA ALA A 59 8.52 -11.91 13.37
C ALA A 59 8.69 -11.25 12.00
N ALA A 60 9.62 -11.77 11.19
CA ALA A 60 9.82 -11.32 9.81
C ALA A 60 8.58 -11.56 8.92
N LEU A 61 7.93 -12.72 9.06
CA LEU A 61 6.71 -13.03 8.33
C LEU A 61 5.55 -12.11 8.72
N ALA A 62 5.35 -11.88 10.02
CA ALA A 62 4.30 -11.02 10.53
C ALA A 62 4.47 -9.56 10.08
N ASP A 63 5.70 -9.00 10.15
CA ASP A 63 5.95 -7.65 9.61
C ASP A 63 5.57 -7.59 8.12
N ARG A 64 5.96 -8.59 7.35
CA ARG A 64 5.70 -8.59 5.91
C ARG A 64 4.22 -8.72 5.57
N LEU A 65 3.50 -9.59 6.27
CA LEU A 65 2.06 -9.78 6.11
C LEU A 65 1.25 -8.54 6.55
N SER A 66 1.74 -7.79 7.55
CA SER A 66 1.08 -6.56 8.02
C SER A 66 0.95 -5.49 6.93
N ARG A 67 1.82 -5.53 5.92
CA ARG A 67 1.89 -4.56 4.81
C ARG A 67 1.09 -4.99 3.57
N VAL A 68 0.52 -6.19 3.57
CA VAL A 68 -0.19 -6.74 2.40
C VAL A 68 -1.60 -6.18 2.31
N PHE A 69 -1.87 -5.36 1.31
CA PHE A 69 -3.23 -4.92 1.02
C PHE A 69 -4.14 -6.09 0.64
N GLY A 70 -5.38 -6.06 1.13
CA GLY A 70 -6.36 -7.14 1.06
C GLY A 70 -6.40 -8.01 2.33
N ALA A 71 -5.32 -8.06 3.12
CA ALA A 71 -5.30 -8.76 4.40
C ALA A 71 -5.87 -7.86 5.50
N ALA A 72 -7.04 -8.19 6.03
CA ALA A 72 -7.65 -7.42 7.13
C ALA A 72 -6.98 -7.73 8.47
N ASN A 73 -6.68 -9.01 8.69
CA ASN A 73 -5.95 -9.51 9.85
C ASN A 73 -5.41 -10.89 9.54
N PHE A 74 -4.48 -11.35 10.36
CA PHE A 74 -3.91 -12.68 10.25
C PHE A 74 -3.44 -13.18 11.61
N ALA A 75 -3.21 -14.48 11.73
CA ALA A 75 -2.76 -15.12 12.96
C ALA A 75 -1.90 -16.34 12.65
N GLN A 76 -0.82 -16.53 13.40
CA GLN A 76 -0.16 -17.83 13.46
C GLN A 76 -1.14 -18.84 14.07
N ALA A 77 -1.24 -20.01 13.43
CA ALA A 77 -2.28 -20.98 13.70
C ALA A 77 -1.72 -22.40 13.78
N GLY A 78 -2.28 -23.17 14.70
CA GLY A 78 -2.23 -24.63 14.65
C GLY A 78 -3.36 -25.16 13.78
N ARG A 79 -3.22 -26.42 13.36
CA ARG A 79 -4.15 -27.10 12.47
C ARG A 79 -4.35 -28.53 12.96
N VAL A 80 -5.61 -28.92 13.09
CA VAL A 80 -6.04 -30.28 13.45
C VAL A 80 -6.88 -30.82 12.30
N ALA A 81 -6.70 -32.10 11.97
CA ALA A 81 -7.53 -32.77 10.98
C ALA A 81 -8.93 -33.01 11.59
N GLY A 82 -9.98 -32.70 10.84
CA GLY A 82 -11.35 -32.83 11.31
C GLY A 82 -11.70 -31.83 12.42
N GLY A 83 -12.54 -32.28 13.34
CA GLY A 83 -13.03 -31.46 14.44
C GLY A 83 -13.36 -32.26 15.69
N ASP A 84 -12.59 -33.30 15.99
CA ASP A 84 -12.72 -33.94 17.30
C ASP A 84 -12.31 -32.95 18.41
N VAL A 85 -13.13 -32.81 19.44
CA VAL A 85 -12.93 -31.79 20.46
C VAL A 85 -11.76 -32.12 21.39
N ASP A 86 -11.53 -33.40 21.66
CA ASP A 86 -10.39 -33.86 22.46
C ASP A 86 -9.08 -33.60 21.70
N GLU A 87 -9.03 -33.90 20.42
CA GLU A 87 -7.86 -33.61 19.56
C GLU A 87 -7.58 -32.11 19.46
N ILE A 88 -8.62 -31.28 19.28
CA ILE A 88 -8.48 -29.82 19.25
C ILE A 88 -7.90 -29.31 20.57
N ALA A 89 -8.45 -29.75 21.71
CA ALA A 89 -8.00 -29.30 23.02
C ALA A 89 -6.57 -29.74 23.31
N ALA A 90 -6.21 -30.98 22.96
CA ALA A 90 -4.85 -31.50 23.12
C ALA A 90 -3.85 -30.70 22.28
N ALA A 91 -4.17 -30.40 21.01
CA ALA A 91 -3.32 -29.60 20.14
C ALA A 91 -3.16 -28.16 20.64
N VAL A 92 -4.25 -27.53 21.08
CA VAL A 92 -4.22 -26.21 21.73
C VAL A 92 -3.28 -26.24 22.93
N LEU A 93 -3.44 -27.21 23.84
CA LEU A 93 -2.63 -27.33 25.05
C LEU A 93 -1.14 -27.49 24.75
N ALA A 94 -0.79 -28.27 23.72
CA ALA A 94 0.58 -28.47 23.28
C ALA A 94 1.22 -27.19 22.72
N ASP A 95 0.45 -26.36 22.02
CA ASP A 95 0.94 -25.14 21.34
C ASP A 95 0.85 -23.87 22.22
N LEU A 96 0.30 -23.94 23.44
CA LEU A 96 0.19 -22.77 24.33
C LEU A 96 1.55 -22.14 24.67
N GLY A 97 2.62 -22.94 24.70
CA GLY A 97 3.96 -22.52 25.13
C GLY A 97 3.96 -22.04 26.59
N ASP A 98 4.71 -20.96 26.87
CA ASP A 98 4.89 -20.40 28.21
C ASP A 98 3.77 -19.45 28.66
N ARG A 99 2.68 -19.35 27.89
CA ARG A 99 1.55 -18.46 28.21
C ARG A 99 0.91 -18.87 29.55
N GLN A 100 0.77 -17.91 30.46
CA GLN A 100 0.12 -18.09 31.77
C GLN A 100 -0.85 -16.92 32.05
N PRO A 101 -1.93 -16.76 31.26
CA PRO A 101 -2.93 -15.74 31.53
C PRO A 101 -3.69 -16.05 32.83
N ALA A 102 -4.05 -15.02 33.59
CA ALA A 102 -4.95 -15.19 34.73
C ALA A 102 -6.37 -15.54 34.28
N THR A 103 -6.80 -15.01 33.13
CA THR A 103 -8.12 -15.27 32.56
C THR A 103 -8.08 -15.61 31.07
N PHE A 104 -8.97 -16.49 30.63
CA PHE A 104 -9.08 -16.83 29.22
C PHE A 104 -10.53 -17.01 28.76
N ARG A 105 -10.72 -17.06 27.44
CA ARG A 105 -11.92 -17.62 26.82
C ARG A 105 -11.61 -18.40 25.57
N VAL A 106 -12.53 -19.28 25.18
CA VAL A 106 -12.56 -19.91 23.87
C VAL A 106 -13.60 -19.18 23.02
N THR A 107 -13.33 -19.00 21.72
CA THR A 107 -14.30 -18.46 20.76
C THR A 107 -14.26 -19.29 19.50
N ALA A 108 -15.38 -19.94 19.15
CA ALA A 108 -15.46 -20.86 18.03
C ALA A 108 -16.33 -20.31 16.90
N ARG A 109 -15.79 -20.33 15.67
CA ARG A 109 -16.54 -20.00 14.45
C ARG A 109 -16.64 -21.22 13.55
N ARG A 110 -17.87 -21.72 13.38
CA ARG A 110 -18.20 -22.80 12.45
C ARG A 110 -18.47 -22.25 11.05
N ALA A 111 -17.56 -22.50 10.12
CA ALA A 111 -17.76 -22.26 8.70
C ALA A 111 -18.65 -23.35 8.10
N ASP A 112 -18.41 -24.61 8.48
CA ASP A 112 -19.29 -25.73 8.14
C ASP A 112 -20.41 -25.86 9.19
N LYS A 113 -21.66 -25.77 8.74
CA LYS A 113 -22.82 -25.88 9.64
C LYS A 113 -23.22 -27.32 9.93
N ARG A 114 -22.72 -28.29 9.16
CA ARG A 114 -22.95 -29.73 9.35
C ARG A 114 -22.20 -30.31 10.55
N TYR A 115 -21.24 -29.58 11.09
CA TYR A 115 -20.49 -30.01 12.26
C TYR A 115 -21.43 -30.29 13.46
N PRO A 116 -21.30 -31.41 14.20
CA PRO A 116 -22.32 -31.88 15.15
C PRO A 116 -22.62 -30.93 16.31
N LEU A 117 -21.60 -30.20 16.78
CA LEU A 117 -21.75 -29.28 17.91
C LEU A 117 -21.97 -27.84 17.42
N THR A 118 -22.71 -27.08 18.22
CA THR A 118 -22.83 -25.63 18.07
C THR A 118 -21.58 -24.91 18.56
N SER A 119 -21.35 -23.66 18.13
CA SER A 119 -20.20 -22.87 18.60
C SER A 119 -20.11 -22.80 20.14
N PRO A 120 -21.19 -22.49 20.88
CA PRO A 120 -21.13 -22.47 22.35
C PRO A 120 -20.84 -23.83 22.99
N GLN A 121 -21.27 -24.93 22.37
CA GLN A 121 -20.93 -26.28 22.84
C GLN A 121 -19.44 -26.55 22.66
N VAL A 122 -18.87 -26.24 21.50
CA VAL A 122 -17.41 -26.40 21.28
C VAL A 122 -16.60 -25.53 22.22
N GLU A 123 -17.02 -24.27 22.43
CA GLU A 123 -16.37 -23.36 23.37
C GLU A 123 -16.36 -23.92 24.80
N ARG A 124 -17.47 -24.52 25.24
CA ARG A 124 -17.57 -25.16 26.56
C ARG A 124 -16.68 -26.40 26.66
N GLU A 125 -16.72 -27.27 25.66
CA GLU A 125 -15.99 -28.55 25.67
C GLU A 125 -14.46 -28.35 25.61
N VAL A 126 -13.98 -27.50 24.69
CA VAL A 126 -12.55 -27.16 24.60
C VAL A 126 -12.10 -26.33 25.82
N GLY A 127 -12.92 -25.34 26.22
CA GLY A 127 -12.63 -24.50 27.37
C GLY A 127 -12.55 -25.28 28.68
N GLY A 128 -13.43 -26.27 28.87
CA GLY A 128 -13.42 -27.17 30.02
C GLY A 128 -12.11 -27.96 30.14
N ARG A 129 -11.64 -28.53 29.03
CA ARG A 129 -10.37 -29.26 28.97
C ARG A 129 -9.16 -28.38 29.25
N ILE A 130 -9.12 -27.16 28.69
CA ILE A 130 -8.06 -26.20 28.98
C ILE A 130 -8.07 -25.80 30.46
N LYS A 131 -9.25 -25.50 31.02
CA LYS A 131 -9.42 -25.16 32.44
C LYS A 131 -8.97 -26.31 33.34
N GLN A 132 -9.33 -27.55 33.03
CA GLN A 132 -8.92 -28.72 33.80
C GLN A 132 -7.40 -28.92 33.77
N ALA A 133 -6.76 -28.71 32.62
CA ALA A 133 -5.33 -28.91 32.46
C ALA A 133 -4.46 -27.76 33.02
N LYS A 134 -4.96 -26.53 33.03
CA LYS A 134 -4.17 -25.33 33.38
C LYS A 134 -4.64 -24.58 34.63
N GLY A 135 -5.87 -24.82 35.09
CA GLY A 135 -6.46 -24.11 36.24
C GLY A 135 -6.88 -22.66 35.98
N TRP A 136 -6.78 -22.17 34.74
CA TRP A 136 -7.08 -20.77 34.41
C TRP A 136 -8.56 -20.41 34.61
N ALA A 137 -8.82 -19.15 35.01
CA ALA A 137 -10.18 -18.67 35.18
C ALA A 137 -10.82 -18.29 33.84
N VAL A 138 -12.12 -18.54 33.67
CA VAL A 138 -12.84 -18.16 32.44
C VAL A 138 -13.40 -16.75 32.58
N ASN A 139 -13.11 -15.87 31.62
CA ASN A 139 -13.69 -14.53 31.51
C ASN A 139 -14.20 -14.29 30.08
N LEU A 140 -15.52 -14.20 29.90
CA LEU A 140 -16.13 -14.07 28.57
C LEU A 140 -16.12 -12.63 28.02
N SER A 141 -16.08 -11.63 28.89
CA SER A 141 -16.17 -10.21 28.54
C SER A 141 -14.79 -9.59 28.28
N ALA A 142 -13.83 -9.81 29.18
CA ALA A 142 -12.49 -9.22 29.14
C ALA A 142 -11.40 -10.26 29.47
N PRO A 143 -11.20 -11.28 28.61
CA PRO A 143 -10.14 -12.27 28.80
C PRO A 143 -8.75 -11.67 28.53
N GLU A 144 -7.74 -12.13 29.25
CA GLU A 144 -6.33 -11.87 28.89
C GLU A 144 -5.91 -12.67 27.65
N LEU A 145 -6.39 -13.92 27.53
CA LEU A 145 -6.15 -14.78 26.36
C LEU A 145 -7.47 -15.20 25.69
N THR A 146 -7.55 -15.04 24.37
CA THR A 146 -8.63 -15.63 23.58
C THR A 146 -8.10 -16.74 22.68
N VAL A 147 -8.47 -17.98 22.98
CA VAL A 147 -8.25 -19.13 22.09
C VAL A 147 -9.33 -19.11 21.01
N ARG A 148 -8.95 -18.82 19.77
CA ARG A 148 -9.88 -18.75 18.64
C ARG A 148 -9.86 -20.06 17.90
N LEU A 149 -11.04 -20.61 17.62
CA LEU A 149 -11.22 -21.84 16.86
C LEU A 149 -11.99 -21.54 15.57
N GLU A 150 -11.50 -22.03 14.45
CA GLU A 150 -12.11 -21.90 13.14
C GLU A 150 -12.34 -23.29 12.55
N ILE A 151 -13.58 -23.77 12.64
CA ILE A 151 -13.96 -25.13 12.26
C ILE A 151 -14.46 -25.10 10.80
N LEU A 152 -13.71 -25.76 9.93
CA LEU A 152 -14.05 -26.02 8.53
C LEU A 152 -14.52 -27.48 8.39
N THR A 153 -14.79 -27.93 7.16
CA THR A 153 -15.31 -29.28 6.88
C THR A 153 -14.32 -30.37 7.28
N ASP A 154 -13.06 -30.27 6.86
CA ASP A 154 -12.07 -31.33 7.04
C ASP A 154 -10.96 -30.97 8.04
N GLU A 155 -11.02 -29.76 8.61
CA GLU A 155 -9.94 -29.22 9.42
C GLU A 155 -10.41 -28.13 10.39
N THR A 156 -9.72 -28.05 11.52
CA THR A 156 -9.91 -26.98 12.50
C THR A 156 -8.60 -26.22 12.68
N PHE A 157 -8.68 -24.90 12.56
CA PHE A 157 -7.58 -24.01 12.89
C PHE A 157 -7.78 -23.41 14.27
N TYR A 158 -6.69 -23.23 15.02
CA TYR A 158 -6.71 -22.48 16.26
C TYR A 158 -5.60 -21.45 16.34
N SER A 159 -5.86 -20.33 17.00
CA SER A 159 -4.88 -19.27 17.23
C SER A 159 -5.06 -18.57 18.58
N PHE A 160 -3.99 -17.94 19.05
CA PHE A 160 -3.94 -17.23 20.33
C PHE A 160 -3.97 -15.71 20.16
N GLU A 161 -3.37 -15.24 19.06
CA GLU A 161 -3.19 -13.83 18.77
C GLU A 161 -3.80 -13.49 17.42
N LYS A 162 -4.11 -12.21 17.24
CA LYS A 162 -4.66 -11.68 16.00
C LYS A 162 -3.92 -10.40 15.66
N VAL A 163 -3.17 -10.43 14.58
CA VAL A 163 -2.40 -9.29 14.09
C VAL A 163 -3.22 -8.54 13.04
N ARG A 164 -3.27 -7.21 13.15
CA ARG A 164 -3.96 -6.37 12.18
C ARG A 164 -3.15 -6.31 10.88
N GLY A 165 -3.83 -6.48 9.75
CA GLY A 165 -3.24 -6.28 8.42
C GLY A 165 -3.55 -4.89 7.85
N ALA A 166 -3.00 -4.59 6.68
CA ALA A 166 -3.19 -3.30 6.00
C ALA A 166 -4.64 -3.03 5.56
N GLY A 167 -5.46 -4.07 5.45
CA GLY A 167 -6.83 -3.99 4.92
C GLY A 167 -6.85 -3.58 3.44
N GLY A 168 -7.94 -2.96 2.98
CA GLY A 168 -8.05 -2.52 1.59
C GLY A 168 -8.23 -3.67 0.60
N LEU A 169 -7.78 -3.45 -0.64
CA LEU A 169 -7.91 -4.37 -1.76
C LEU A 169 -6.54 -4.86 -2.24
N PRO A 170 -6.42 -6.10 -2.74
CA PRO A 170 -5.12 -6.64 -3.18
C PRO A 170 -4.48 -5.79 -4.27
N SER A 171 -3.20 -5.45 -4.12
CA SER A 171 -2.50 -4.61 -5.10
C SER A 171 -2.60 -5.17 -6.53
N GLY A 172 -3.03 -4.32 -7.47
CA GLY A 172 -3.22 -4.60 -8.89
C GLY A 172 -4.65 -5.00 -9.30
N VAL A 173 -5.61 -5.11 -8.38
CA VAL A 173 -7.02 -5.39 -8.72
C VAL A 173 -7.79 -4.19 -9.27
N SER A 174 -7.28 -2.97 -9.12
CA SER A 174 -7.99 -1.75 -9.54
C SER A 174 -7.31 -1.05 -10.73
N GLY A 175 -6.50 -1.79 -11.49
CA GLY A 175 -5.75 -1.25 -12.63
C GLY A 175 -4.49 -0.48 -12.22
N ARG A 176 -4.01 0.37 -13.12
CA ARG A 176 -2.78 1.14 -12.97
C ARG A 176 -3.07 2.63 -12.91
N VAL A 177 -2.32 3.35 -12.10
CA VAL A 177 -2.33 4.81 -12.00
C VAL A 177 -0.89 5.33 -12.01
N ALA A 178 -0.68 6.56 -12.44
CA ALA A 178 0.62 7.23 -12.39
C ALA A 178 0.58 8.36 -11.35
N CYS A 179 1.45 8.30 -10.35
CA CYS A 179 1.52 9.27 -9.28
C CYS A 179 2.68 10.23 -9.49
N LEU A 180 2.41 11.52 -9.46
CA LEU A 180 3.42 12.56 -9.39
C LEU A 180 4.02 12.52 -7.98
N LEU A 181 5.16 11.85 -7.85
CA LEU A 181 5.87 11.62 -6.61
C LEU A 181 6.94 12.70 -6.43
N SER A 182 6.87 13.40 -5.30
CA SER A 182 7.85 14.39 -4.85
C SER A 182 8.59 13.87 -3.62
N GLY A 183 9.65 14.57 -3.24
CA GLY A 183 10.35 14.36 -1.97
C GLY A 183 9.59 14.85 -0.74
N GLY A 184 8.38 15.42 -0.91
CA GLY A 184 7.57 15.93 0.19
C GLY A 184 6.77 14.85 0.91
N ILE A 185 6.04 15.26 1.96
CA ILE A 185 5.26 14.36 2.84
C ILE A 185 4.01 13.81 2.11
N ASP A 186 3.38 14.63 1.27
CA ASP A 186 2.01 14.42 0.83
C ASP A 186 1.91 13.36 -0.28
N SER A 187 2.73 13.46 -1.33
CA SER A 187 2.63 12.57 -2.50
C SER A 187 2.90 11.08 -2.20
N PRO A 188 3.80 10.68 -1.28
CA PRO A 188 3.93 9.29 -0.84
C PRO A 188 2.65 8.77 -0.16
N VAL A 189 2.00 9.60 0.66
CA VAL A 189 0.73 9.25 1.33
C VAL A 189 -0.39 9.08 0.31
N ALA A 190 -0.50 9.98 -0.66
CA ALA A 190 -1.45 9.86 -1.76
C ALA A 190 -1.26 8.55 -2.55
N ALA A 191 -0.01 8.23 -2.89
CA ALA A 191 0.31 6.97 -3.56
C ALA A 191 -0.09 5.75 -2.73
N TYR A 192 0.26 5.73 -1.44
CA TYR A 192 -0.09 4.64 -0.52
C TYR A 192 -1.61 4.42 -0.43
N ARG A 193 -2.40 5.50 -0.35
CA ARG A 193 -3.88 5.42 -0.33
C ARG A 193 -4.44 4.76 -1.60
N LEU A 194 -3.89 5.04 -2.78
CA LEU A 194 -4.32 4.35 -4.00
C LEU A 194 -3.87 2.89 -4.05
N MET A 195 -2.67 2.57 -3.57
CA MET A 195 -2.23 1.18 -3.45
C MET A 195 -3.17 0.38 -2.55
N LYS A 196 -3.63 0.98 -1.44
CA LYS A 196 -4.63 0.40 -0.53
C LYS A 196 -5.98 0.14 -1.20
N ARG A 197 -6.36 0.95 -2.20
CA ARG A 197 -7.54 0.69 -3.04
C ARG A 197 -7.28 -0.30 -4.16
N GLY A 198 -6.15 -1.00 -4.15
CA GLY A 198 -5.82 -2.06 -5.09
C GLY A 198 -5.24 -1.57 -6.42
N CYS A 199 -4.93 -0.28 -6.55
CA CYS A 199 -4.23 0.23 -7.73
C CYS A 199 -2.77 -0.20 -7.70
N ARG A 200 -2.19 -0.45 -8.88
CA ARG A 200 -0.74 -0.47 -9.05
C ARG A 200 -0.29 0.94 -9.40
N VAL A 201 0.62 1.50 -8.62
CA VAL A 201 1.08 2.88 -8.79
C VAL A 201 2.44 2.88 -9.47
N HIS A 202 2.50 3.55 -10.63
CA HIS A 202 3.76 3.98 -11.24
C HIS A 202 4.10 5.38 -10.71
N PHE A 203 5.38 5.65 -10.45
CA PHE A 203 5.82 6.93 -9.91
C PHE A 203 6.46 7.75 -11.03
N ILE A 204 6.15 9.05 -11.07
CA ILE A 204 6.76 10.03 -11.95
C ILE A 204 7.33 11.11 -11.04
N HIS A 205 8.64 11.34 -11.13
CA HIS A 205 9.33 12.35 -10.35
C HIS A 205 10.01 13.36 -11.27
N PHE A 206 9.72 14.64 -11.05
CA PHE A 206 10.35 15.75 -11.75
C PHE A 206 11.50 16.29 -10.92
N HIS A 207 12.68 16.41 -11.51
CA HIS A 207 13.88 16.91 -10.83
C HIS A 207 14.59 17.99 -11.63
N SER A 208 15.39 18.82 -10.95
CA SER A 208 16.15 19.90 -11.61
C SER A 208 17.65 19.63 -11.71
N TYR A 209 18.14 18.40 -11.46
CA TYR A 209 19.53 18.03 -11.78
C TYR A 209 19.83 18.22 -13.28
N PRO A 210 20.98 18.80 -13.68
CA PRO A 210 22.13 19.17 -12.85
C PRO A 210 22.10 20.59 -12.24
N ILE A 211 21.03 21.36 -12.40
CA ILE A 211 20.89 22.71 -11.80
C ILE A 211 20.90 22.63 -10.27
N LEU A 212 20.20 21.63 -9.73
CA LEU A 212 20.16 21.29 -8.32
C LEU A 212 20.90 19.98 -8.05
N SER A 213 21.18 19.71 -6.77
CA SER A 213 21.82 18.46 -6.34
C SER A 213 20.92 17.23 -6.59
N LYS A 214 21.51 16.03 -6.47
CA LYS A 214 20.78 14.75 -6.60
C LYS A 214 19.91 14.40 -5.39
N ALA A 215 19.93 15.20 -4.32
CA ALA A 215 19.26 14.90 -3.06
C ALA A 215 17.77 14.55 -3.22
N SER A 216 17.04 15.29 -4.06
CA SER A 216 15.62 15.01 -4.31
C SER A 216 15.40 13.66 -5.02
N GLN A 217 16.31 13.30 -5.93
CA GLN A 217 16.26 12.00 -6.60
C GLN A 217 16.49 10.85 -5.61
N ASP A 218 17.51 10.98 -4.77
CA ASP A 218 17.88 9.95 -3.79
C ASP A 218 16.76 9.75 -2.78
N LYS A 219 16.18 10.84 -2.28
CA LYS A 219 15.01 10.82 -1.41
C LYS A 219 13.83 10.07 -2.03
N VAL A 220 13.51 10.36 -3.29
CA VAL A 220 12.38 9.72 -3.98
C VAL A 220 12.66 8.25 -4.29
N ARG A 221 13.92 7.86 -4.56
CA ARG A 221 14.31 6.44 -4.66
C ARG A 221 14.04 5.70 -3.36
N GLU A 222 14.43 6.27 -2.22
CA GLU A 222 14.18 5.66 -0.90
C GLU A 222 12.68 5.50 -0.62
N ILE A 223 11.88 6.53 -0.91
CA ILE A 223 10.42 6.46 -0.81
C ILE A 223 9.86 5.38 -1.74
N ALA A 224 10.32 5.31 -2.98
CA ALA A 224 9.87 4.30 -3.95
C ALA A 224 10.21 2.88 -3.49
N VAL A 225 11.40 2.65 -2.92
CA VAL A 225 11.80 1.37 -2.32
C VAL A 225 10.86 1.00 -1.17
N LEU A 226 10.58 1.93 -0.26
CA LEU A 226 9.68 1.72 0.88
C LEU A 226 8.27 1.33 0.41
N LEU A 227 7.69 2.11 -0.50
CA LEU A 227 6.34 1.87 -1.02
C LEU A 227 6.25 0.57 -1.85
N THR A 228 7.35 0.16 -2.51
CA THR A 228 7.41 -1.11 -3.25
C THR A 228 7.13 -2.31 -2.35
N ARG A 229 7.45 -2.23 -1.05
CA ARG A 229 7.15 -3.30 -0.08
C ARG A 229 5.65 -3.63 0.03
N SER A 230 4.76 -2.69 -0.31
CA SER A 230 3.31 -2.88 -0.24
C SER A 230 2.65 -3.22 -1.60
N GLN A 231 3.34 -3.04 -2.72
CA GLN A 231 2.81 -3.35 -4.07
C GLN A 231 3.67 -4.31 -4.91
N LEU A 232 4.75 -4.84 -4.31
CA LEU A 232 5.69 -5.83 -4.83
C LEU A 232 6.58 -5.35 -5.98
N ARG A 233 6.07 -4.52 -6.88
CA ARG A 233 6.88 -3.96 -7.99
C ARG A 233 6.44 -2.56 -8.32
N SER A 234 7.42 -1.69 -8.56
CA SER A 234 7.20 -0.29 -8.90
C SER A 234 8.06 0.10 -10.08
N ARG A 235 7.63 1.13 -10.82
CA ARG A 235 8.43 1.85 -11.80
C ARG A 235 8.53 3.29 -11.33
N LEU A 236 9.74 3.84 -11.32
CA LEU A 236 10.00 5.25 -11.06
C LEU A 236 10.51 5.87 -12.37
N MET A 237 9.78 6.85 -12.87
CA MET A 237 10.10 7.60 -14.07
C MET A 237 10.68 8.95 -13.64
N MET A 238 11.97 9.16 -13.90
CA MET A 238 12.72 10.35 -13.56
C MET A 238 12.73 11.29 -14.77
N VAL A 239 12.11 12.46 -14.60
CA VAL A 239 11.97 13.47 -15.64
C VAL A 239 12.83 14.68 -15.29
N ALA A 240 13.79 15.01 -16.16
CA ALA A 240 14.56 16.24 -16.03
C ALA A 240 13.69 17.45 -16.39
N PHE A 241 13.44 18.30 -15.40
CA PHE A 241 12.53 19.45 -15.52
C PHE A 241 13.25 20.81 -15.38
N GLY A 242 14.50 20.83 -14.91
CA GLY A 242 15.24 22.07 -14.66
C GLY A 242 15.38 22.98 -15.88
N GLU A 243 15.69 22.43 -17.05
CA GLU A 243 15.78 23.22 -18.30
C GLU A 243 14.42 23.77 -18.72
N ILE A 244 13.36 22.97 -18.57
CA ILE A 244 11.99 23.40 -18.86
C ILE A 244 11.61 24.59 -17.97
N GLN A 245 11.98 24.55 -16.69
CA GLN A 245 11.78 25.67 -15.77
C GLN A 245 12.52 26.93 -16.21
N ARG A 246 13.78 26.81 -16.69
CA ARG A 246 14.53 27.96 -17.21
C ARG A 246 13.80 28.62 -18.38
N GLN A 247 13.29 27.84 -19.32
CA GLN A 247 12.54 28.36 -20.48
C GLN A 247 11.28 29.11 -20.05
N VAL A 248 10.52 28.55 -19.08
CA VAL A 248 9.34 29.21 -18.51
C VAL A 248 9.73 30.50 -17.77
N VAL A 249 10.85 30.54 -17.04
CA VAL A 249 11.29 31.77 -16.35
C VAL A 249 11.54 32.92 -17.32
N LEU A 250 12.11 32.63 -18.49
CA LEU A 250 12.46 33.61 -19.52
C LEU A 250 11.23 34.18 -20.27
N THR A 251 10.13 33.44 -20.32
CA THR A 251 8.98 33.75 -21.19
C THR A 251 7.69 34.04 -20.42
N VAL A 252 7.49 33.40 -19.27
CA VAL A 252 6.23 33.45 -18.51
C VAL A 252 6.29 34.49 -17.39
N PRO A 253 5.25 35.35 -17.27
CA PRO A 253 5.13 36.31 -16.18
C PRO A 253 5.28 35.64 -14.80
N PRO A 254 6.05 36.24 -13.86
CA PRO A 254 6.36 35.62 -12.58
C PRO A 254 5.16 35.01 -11.85
N PRO A 255 4.00 35.68 -11.70
CA PRO A 255 2.87 35.14 -10.95
C PRO A 255 2.31 33.82 -11.50
N LEU A 256 2.42 33.56 -12.81
CA LEU A 256 1.84 32.38 -13.46
C LEU A 256 2.79 31.18 -13.53
N ARG A 257 4.08 31.37 -13.23
CA ARG A 257 5.12 30.33 -13.45
C ARG A 257 4.79 29.00 -12.78
N VAL A 258 4.31 29.02 -11.53
CA VAL A 258 3.97 27.78 -10.79
C VAL A 258 2.79 27.03 -11.44
N VAL A 259 1.79 27.77 -11.94
CA VAL A 259 0.66 27.18 -12.65
C VAL A 259 1.14 26.55 -13.97
N ILE A 260 2.01 27.24 -14.72
CA ILE A 260 2.58 26.72 -15.97
C ILE A 260 3.48 25.50 -15.71
N TYR A 261 4.33 25.52 -14.66
CA TYR A 261 5.12 24.33 -14.28
C TYR A 261 4.23 23.12 -14.04
N ARG A 262 3.16 23.28 -13.25
CA ARG A 262 2.23 22.17 -12.96
C ARG A 262 1.46 21.70 -14.19
N ARG A 263 1.06 22.61 -15.08
CA ARG A 263 0.44 22.27 -16.36
C ARG A 263 1.39 21.44 -17.25
N LEU A 264 2.64 21.85 -17.39
CA LEU A 264 3.66 21.09 -18.14
C LEU A 264 3.94 19.72 -17.51
N MET A 265 4.11 19.66 -16.18
CA MET A 265 4.27 18.40 -15.45
C MET A 265 3.08 17.47 -15.69
N LEU A 266 1.85 17.99 -15.70
CA LEU A 266 0.65 17.18 -15.91
C LEU A 266 0.53 16.68 -17.36
N ARG A 267 0.92 17.48 -18.36
CA ARG A 267 0.98 17.04 -19.77
C ARG A 267 2.00 15.92 -19.98
N ILE A 268 3.21 16.07 -19.42
CA ILE A 268 4.25 15.03 -19.46
C ILE A 268 3.77 13.77 -18.74
N ALA A 269 3.17 13.93 -17.55
CA ALA A 269 2.65 12.82 -16.78
C ALA A 269 1.50 12.09 -17.49
N ASP A 270 0.61 12.80 -18.20
CA ASP A 270 -0.44 12.20 -19.02
C ASP A 270 0.15 11.30 -20.11
N ARG A 271 1.14 11.78 -20.87
CA ARG A 271 1.80 10.99 -21.92
C ARG A 271 2.45 9.73 -21.34
N LEU A 272 3.25 9.86 -20.28
CA LEU A 272 3.88 8.73 -19.58
C LEU A 272 2.85 7.75 -18.96
N ALA A 273 1.74 8.27 -18.44
CA ALA A 273 0.65 7.45 -17.91
C ALA A 273 0.02 6.60 -19.01
N ARG A 274 -0.24 7.17 -20.20
CA ARG A 274 -0.80 6.42 -21.33
C ARG A 274 0.15 5.32 -21.82
N GLU A 275 1.44 5.62 -21.96
CA GLU A 275 2.47 4.64 -22.36
C GLU A 275 2.59 3.48 -21.36
N SER A 276 2.44 3.77 -20.06
CA SER A 276 2.43 2.76 -19.00
C SER A 276 1.07 2.05 -18.80
N ARG A 277 0.07 2.41 -19.60
CA ARG A 277 -1.34 1.95 -19.54
C ARG A 277 -2.02 2.28 -18.20
N ALA A 278 -1.58 3.35 -17.54
CA ALA A 278 -2.30 3.93 -16.42
C ALA A 278 -3.59 4.61 -16.90
N ARG A 279 -4.62 4.56 -16.05
CA ARG A 279 -5.96 5.09 -16.37
C ARG A 279 -6.30 6.39 -15.62
N ALA A 280 -5.41 6.82 -14.73
CA ALA A 280 -5.56 8.04 -13.96
C ALA A 280 -4.19 8.55 -13.49
N LEU A 281 -4.12 9.85 -13.24
CA LEU A 281 -3.01 10.51 -12.54
C LEU A 281 -3.35 10.62 -11.04
N VAL A 282 -2.32 10.69 -10.20
CA VAL A 282 -2.46 10.85 -8.75
C VAL A 282 -1.54 11.97 -8.28
N THR A 283 -2.07 12.91 -7.51
CA THR A 283 -1.30 13.97 -6.86
C THR A 283 -1.52 13.95 -5.35
N GLY A 284 -0.55 14.48 -4.61
CA GLY A 284 -0.66 14.73 -3.17
C GLY A 284 -1.24 16.11 -2.84
N GLU A 285 -2.08 16.69 -3.70
CA GLU A 285 -2.65 18.02 -3.48
C GLU A 285 -3.78 18.00 -2.44
N ALA A 286 -3.82 19.02 -1.58
CA ALA A 286 -4.88 19.34 -0.63
C ALA A 286 -5.35 20.79 -0.83
N VAL A 287 -6.68 21.02 -0.84
CA VAL A 287 -7.21 22.37 -1.15
C VAL A 287 -6.78 23.36 -0.07
N GLY A 288 -6.30 24.53 -0.51
CA GLY A 288 -6.00 25.65 0.38
C GLY A 288 -4.64 25.57 1.10
N GLN A 289 -3.83 24.54 0.85
CA GLN A 289 -2.52 24.38 1.50
C GLN A 289 -1.45 25.33 0.96
N VAL A 290 -1.44 25.59 -0.35
CA VAL A 290 -0.50 26.50 -1.03
C VAL A 290 -1.18 27.26 -2.15
N ALA A 291 -0.58 28.36 -2.63
CA ALA A 291 -1.16 29.21 -3.67
C ALA A 291 -1.56 28.44 -4.95
N SER A 292 -0.80 27.41 -5.32
CA SER A 292 -1.10 26.57 -6.50
C SER A 292 -2.24 25.56 -6.31
N GLN A 293 -2.80 25.44 -5.09
CA GLN A 293 -3.82 24.47 -4.71
C GLN A 293 -5.13 25.14 -4.26
N THR A 294 -5.42 26.33 -4.80
CA THR A 294 -6.77 26.91 -4.78
C THR A 294 -7.68 26.18 -5.77
N LEU A 295 -9.00 26.26 -5.62
CA LEU A 295 -9.93 25.61 -6.54
C LEU A 295 -9.76 26.12 -7.98
N GLU A 296 -9.53 27.42 -8.13
CA GLU A 296 -9.28 28.08 -9.41
C GLU A 296 -8.02 27.51 -10.08
N ASN A 297 -6.90 27.46 -9.35
CA ASN A 297 -5.65 26.94 -9.91
C ASN A 297 -5.72 25.44 -10.16
N LEU A 298 -6.37 24.66 -9.29
CA LEU A 298 -6.58 23.23 -9.52
C LEU A 298 -7.36 22.99 -10.81
N ALA A 299 -8.41 23.77 -11.07
CA ALA A 299 -9.19 23.68 -12.31
C ALA A 299 -8.33 24.02 -13.54
N VAL A 300 -7.60 25.14 -13.49
CA VAL A 300 -6.71 25.57 -14.59
C VAL A 300 -5.59 24.57 -14.85
N ILE A 301 -5.01 23.96 -13.81
CA ILE A 301 -3.97 22.94 -13.98
C ILE A 301 -4.57 21.66 -14.58
N ASN A 302 -5.76 21.26 -14.13
CA ASN A 302 -6.40 20.01 -14.57
C ASN A 302 -6.88 20.04 -16.03
N ASP A 303 -7.14 21.23 -16.57
CA ASP A 303 -7.65 21.44 -17.93
C ASP A 303 -6.73 20.86 -19.04
N VAL A 304 -5.43 20.70 -18.78
CA VAL A 304 -4.46 20.17 -19.76
C VAL A 304 -4.48 18.65 -19.93
N THR A 305 -5.26 17.92 -19.13
CA THR A 305 -5.35 16.46 -19.20
C THR A 305 -6.81 15.99 -19.24
N ARG A 306 -7.03 14.93 -20.01
CA ARG A 306 -8.31 14.20 -20.03
C ARG A 306 -8.30 12.98 -19.11
N LEU A 307 -7.15 12.62 -18.54
CA LEU A 307 -7.10 11.56 -17.53
C LEU A 307 -7.70 12.08 -16.23
N PRO A 308 -8.47 11.25 -15.50
CA PRO A 308 -8.86 11.58 -14.13
C PRO A 308 -7.62 11.87 -13.27
N VAL A 309 -7.63 12.99 -12.55
CA VAL A 309 -6.61 13.33 -11.55
C VAL A 309 -7.17 13.06 -10.16
N LEU A 310 -6.72 11.96 -9.56
CA LEU A 310 -7.15 11.52 -8.23
C LEU A 310 -6.34 12.25 -7.16
N ARG A 311 -7.04 12.86 -6.19
CA ARG A 311 -6.45 13.66 -5.10
C ARG A 311 -6.88 13.07 -3.74
N PRO A 312 -6.22 12.01 -3.24
CA PRO A 312 -6.66 11.29 -2.04
C PRO A 312 -6.60 12.10 -0.74
N LEU A 313 -5.94 13.24 -0.78
CA LEU A 313 -5.68 14.12 0.37
C LEU A 313 -6.48 15.41 0.28
N ILE A 314 -7.38 15.55 -0.71
CA ILE A 314 -7.97 16.83 -1.11
C ILE A 314 -8.66 17.60 0.02
N GLY A 315 -9.19 16.88 1.03
CA GLY A 315 -9.86 17.45 2.19
C GLY A 315 -9.28 17.02 3.53
N LEU A 316 -8.01 16.59 3.56
CA LEU A 316 -7.29 16.36 4.81
C LEU A 316 -6.53 17.60 5.23
N ASP A 317 -6.31 17.76 6.53
CA ASP A 317 -5.35 18.72 7.04
C ASP A 317 -3.90 18.16 7.04
N LYS A 318 -2.95 19.02 7.41
CA LYS A 318 -1.52 18.70 7.39
C LYS A 318 -1.12 17.68 8.46
N ASP A 319 -1.81 17.69 9.61
CA ASP A 319 -1.48 16.82 10.73
C ASP A 319 -1.95 15.40 10.41
N GLU A 320 -3.15 15.25 9.84
CA GLU A 320 -3.66 13.96 9.34
C GLU A 320 -2.73 13.34 8.28
N ILE A 321 -2.21 14.15 7.36
CA ILE A 321 -1.25 13.70 6.33
C ILE A 321 0.07 13.28 6.97
N SER A 322 0.58 14.06 7.94
CA SER A 322 1.84 13.80 8.63
C SER A 322 1.78 12.54 9.47
N ASP A 323 0.69 12.33 10.21
CA ASP A 323 0.43 11.12 11.00
C ASP A 323 0.39 9.87 10.12
N GLU A 324 -0.23 9.97 8.93
CA GLU A 324 -0.23 8.87 7.99
C GLU A 324 1.18 8.61 7.43
N ALA A 325 1.95 9.66 7.11
CA ALA A 325 3.33 9.55 6.65
C ALA A 325 4.25 8.90 7.70
N ILE A 326 4.06 9.21 8.98
CA ILE A 326 4.79 8.58 10.10
C ILE A 326 4.42 7.09 10.17
N ARG A 327 3.12 6.78 10.16
CA ARG A 327 2.62 5.41 10.24
C ARG A 327 3.11 4.51 9.10
N ILE A 328 3.25 5.05 7.88
CA ILE A 328 3.77 4.29 6.73
C ILE A 328 5.30 4.37 6.59
N GLY A 329 5.97 5.18 7.42
CA GLY A 329 7.41 5.32 7.48
C GLY A 329 8.03 6.24 6.41
N THR A 330 7.23 6.99 5.66
CA THR A 330 7.74 7.92 4.63
C THR A 330 8.17 9.26 5.23
N TYR A 331 7.66 9.63 6.42
CA TYR A 331 7.93 10.92 7.04
C TYR A 331 9.43 11.19 7.27
N PRO A 332 10.23 10.29 7.88
CA PRO A 332 11.65 10.56 8.13
C PRO A 332 12.45 10.84 6.86
N ILE A 333 12.09 10.19 5.75
CA ILE A 333 12.72 10.40 4.44
C ILE A 333 12.27 11.75 3.85
N SER A 334 10.97 12.05 3.96
CA SER A 334 10.35 13.25 3.36
C SER A 334 10.91 14.55 3.95
N ILE A 335 11.28 14.55 5.24
CA ILE A 335 11.81 15.72 5.94
C ILE A 335 13.31 15.96 5.75
N ILE A 336 14.04 15.05 5.09
CA ILE A 336 15.47 15.27 4.79
C ILE A 336 15.58 16.56 3.97
N PRO A 337 16.41 17.55 4.36
CA PRO A 337 16.51 18.79 3.60
C PRO A 337 16.94 18.56 2.15
N ASP A 338 16.16 19.04 1.20
CA ASP A 338 16.50 19.06 -0.22
C ASP A 338 16.05 20.38 -0.87
N GLN A 339 16.46 20.58 -2.12
CA GLN A 339 15.99 21.68 -2.94
C GLN A 339 14.97 21.09 -3.92
N ASP A 340 13.68 21.30 -3.65
CA ASP A 340 12.59 20.78 -4.47
C ASP A 340 12.58 21.47 -5.85
N CYS A 341 12.37 20.68 -6.90
CA CYS A 341 12.13 21.16 -8.25
C CYS A 341 11.05 22.25 -8.28
N CYS A 342 9.95 22.08 -7.55
CA CYS A 342 8.85 23.06 -7.54
C CYS A 342 9.21 24.39 -6.84
N GLN A 343 10.25 24.41 -6.01
CA GLN A 343 10.71 25.63 -5.33
C GLN A 343 11.67 26.44 -6.20
N LEU A 344 12.37 25.78 -7.12
CA LEU A 344 13.29 26.41 -8.05
C LEU A 344 12.57 27.46 -8.90
N PHE A 345 13.04 28.72 -8.80
CA PHE A 345 12.47 29.88 -9.50
C PHE A 345 11.00 30.20 -9.15
N THR A 346 10.55 29.89 -7.93
CA THR A 346 9.23 30.29 -7.43
C THR A 346 9.14 31.82 -7.30
N PRO A 347 8.07 32.45 -7.81
CA PRO A 347 7.88 33.90 -7.67
C PRO A 347 7.56 34.30 -6.21
N LYS A 348 7.88 35.53 -5.82
CA LYS A 348 7.52 36.09 -4.50
C LYS A 348 6.01 36.11 -4.25
N HIS A 349 5.23 36.37 -5.30
CA HIS A 349 3.77 36.45 -5.24
C HIS A 349 3.16 35.55 -6.33
N PRO A 350 3.05 34.23 -6.09
CA PRO A 350 2.37 33.33 -7.03
C PRO A 350 0.88 33.69 -7.14
N ALA A 351 0.31 33.54 -8.34
CA ALA A 351 -1.11 33.74 -8.55
C ALA A 351 -1.92 32.70 -7.77
N THR A 352 -2.95 33.14 -7.05
CA THR A 352 -3.90 32.28 -6.33
C THR A 352 -5.19 32.05 -7.11
N ARG A 353 -5.44 32.84 -8.17
CA ARG A 353 -6.64 32.79 -9.00
C ARG A 353 -6.26 33.01 -10.47
N ALA A 354 -5.51 32.08 -11.06
CA ALA A 354 -5.28 32.11 -12.50
C ALA A 354 -6.55 31.72 -13.26
N SER A 355 -6.70 32.22 -14.48
CA SER A 355 -7.71 31.74 -15.44
C SER A 355 -7.08 30.88 -16.53
N VAL A 356 -7.89 30.05 -17.19
CA VAL A 356 -7.44 29.23 -18.33
C VAL A 356 -6.87 30.12 -19.44
N ALA A 357 -7.57 31.21 -19.78
CA ALA A 357 -7.13 32.16 -20.80
C ALA A 357 -5.76 32.79 -20.48
N GLN A 358 -5.49 33.13 -19.20
CA GLN A 358 -4.18 33.64 -18.79
C GLN A 358 -3.09 32.58 -18.94
N ALA A 359 -3.38 31.34 -18.56
CA ALA A 359 -2.43 30.24 -18.68
C ALA A 359 -2.11 29.91 -20.15
N GLU A 360 -3.13 29.85 -21.01
CA GLU A 360 -2.97 29.59 -22.44
C GLU A 360 -2.19 30.71 -23.15
N ALA A 361 -2.49 31.98 -22.84
CA ALA A 361 -1.76 33.12 -23.38
C ALA A 361 -0.27 33.10 -22.97
N ALA A 362 0.02 32.69 -21.73
CA ALA A 362 1.40 32.52 -21.27
C ALA A 362 2.09 31.31 -21.93
N GLU A 363 1.36 30.23 -22.19
CA GLU A 363 1.87 29.04 -22.88
C GLU A 363 2.10 29.26 -24.38
N ALA A 364 1.41 30.21 -25.02
CA ALA A 364 1.58 30.50 -26.44
C ALA A 364 3.02 30.93 -26.82
N ALA A 365 3.79 31.45 -25.85
CA ALA A 365 5.19 31.81 -26.02
C ALA A 365 6.16 30.62 -25.84
N LEU A 366 5.66 29.42 -25.52
CA LEU A 366 6.46 28.22 -25.27
C LEU A 366 6.21 27.15 -26.34
N PRO A 367 7.25 26.42 -26.79
CA PRO A 367 7.07 25.25 -27.65
C PRO A 367 6.60 24.04 -26.81
N VAL A 368 5.37 24.11 -26.32
CA VAL A 368 4.82 23.15 -25.32
C VAL A 368 4.90 21.70 -25.80
N GLU A 369 4.52 21.42 -27.05
CA GLU A 369 4.53 20.03 -27.55
C GLU A 369 5.95 19.48 -27.64
N GLU A 370 6.90 20.25 -28.18
CA GLU A 370 8.32 19.85 -28.26
C GLU A 370 8.91 19.60 -26.86
N ILE A 371 8.59 20.47 -25.90
CA ILE A 371 9.00 20.30 -24.49
C ILE A 371 8.48 18.97 -23.94
N VAL A 372 7.20 18.65 -24.17
CA VAL A 372 6.58 17.41 -23.69
C VAL A 372 7.19 16.19 -24.37
N GLU A 373 7.33 16.22 -25.69
CA GLU A 373 7.92 15.12 -26.48
C GLU A 373 9.35 14.81 -26.05
N ARG A 374 10.19 15.85 -25.90
CA ARG A 374 11.57 15.69 -25.43
C ARG A 374 11.63 15.13 -24.02
N ALA A 375 10.83 15.67 -23.09
CA ALA A 375 10.81 15.21 -21.70
C ALA A 375 10.38 13.74 -21.56
N VAL A 376 9.45 13.28 -22.42
CA VAL A 376 9.01 11.89 -22.48
C VAL A 376 10.07 10.98 -23.09
N ALA A 377 10.74 11.42 -24.16
CA ALA A 377 11.79 10.65 -24.83
C ALA A 377 13.03 10.45 -23.95
N GLU A 378 13.39 11.44 -23.14
CA GLU A 378 14.59 11.44 -22.28
C GLU A 378 14.34 10.85 -20.88
N VAL A 379 13.12 10.37 -20.59
CA VAL A 379 12.76 9.85 -19.27
C VAL A 379 13.63 8.66 -18.87
N VAL A 380 14.16 8.68 -17.65
CA VAL A 380 14.92 7.54 -17.10
C VAL A 380 13.98 6.69 -16.25
N VAL A 381 13.90 5.39 -16.54
CA VAL A 381 13.01 4.47 -15.83
C VAL A 381 13.79 3.52 -14.93
N GLU A 382 13.55 3.62 -13.63
CA GLU A 382 14.08 2.70 -12.62
C GLU A 382 13.00 1.69 -12.20
N GLN A 383 13.40 0.44 -11.98
CA GLN A 383 12.49 -0.64 -11.58
C GLN A 383 12.83 -1.16 -10.19
N PHE A 384 11.81 -1.31 -9.36
CA PHE A 384 11.95 -1.83 -8.01
C PHE A 384 11.11 -3.10 -7.85
N SER A 385 11.62 -4.07 -7.10
CA SER A 385 10.89 -5.29 -6.74
C SER A 385 11.10 -5.64 -5.27
N PHE A 386 10.05 -6.14 -4.64
CA PHE A 386 10.05 -6.66 -3.30
C PHE A 386 9.30 -8.00 -3.23
N PRO A 387 9.89 -9.05 -2.64
CA PRO A 387 11.27 -9.14 -2.18
C PRO A 387 12.27 -8.91 -3.33
N PRO A 388 13.52 -8.49 -3.06
CA PRO A 388 14.53 -8.38 -4.10
C PRO A 388 14.62 -9.71 -4.84
N LYS A 389 14.53 -9.69 -6.19
CA LYS A 389 14.77 -10.91 -6.95
C LYS A 389 16.18 -11.41 -6.61
N ARG A 390 16.34 -12.69 -6.29
CA ARG A 390 17.67 -13.31 -6.24
C ARG A 390 18.38 -12.99 -7.55
N ALA A 391 19.57 -12.39 -7.48
CA ALA A 391 20.41 -12.25 -8.65
C ALA A 391 20.59 -13.67 -9.21
N VAL A 392 20.13 -13.89 -10.45
CA VAL A 392 20.45 -15.11 -11.17
C VAL A 392 21.96 -15.03 -11.39
N ALA A 393 22.72 -15.92 -10.76
CA ALA A 393 24.15 -16.02 -11.04
C ALA A 393 24.31 -16.14 -12.57
N PRO A 394 25.21 -15.36 -13.21
CA PRO A 394 25.41 -15.48 -14.64
C PRO A 394 25.72 -16.94 -14.94
N SER A 395 24.90 -17.55 -15.80
CA SER A 395 25.16 -18.89 -16.31
C SER A 395 26.51 -18.84 -17.00
N THR A 396 27.51 -19.49 -16.42
CA THR A 396 28.75 -19.83 -17.12
C THR A 396 28.37 -20.84 -18.20
N GLY A 397 28.10 -20.32 -19.41
CA GLY A 397 28.05 -21.09 -20.64
C GLY A 397 29.40 -21.01 -21.34
#